data_AF-A0A2X1RMM1-F1
#
_entry.id   AF-A0A2X1RMM1-F1
#
_cell.length_a   1.000
_cell.length_b   1.000
_cell.length_c   1.000
_cell.angle_alpha   90.00
_cell.angle_beta   90.00
_cell.angle_gamma   90.00
#
_symmetry.space_group_name_H-M   'P 1'
#
loop_
_entity.id
_entity.type
_entity.pdbx_description
1 polymer ?
#
loop_
_entity_poly.entity_id
_entity_poly.type
_entity_poly.pdbx_seq_one_letter_code
_entity_poly.pdbx_strand_id
1 'polypeptide(L)' 'MITVFGLKSKLAPRREKLAEVIYNSLHLGLDIPKGKHAIRFLCLEKEDFTTF' A
#
# COMPACT_ATOMS: atom_id res chain seq x y z
N MET A 1 -3.06 -10.44 3.59
CA MET A 1 -2.13 -9.78 2.64
C MET A 1 -2.85 -8.57 2.09
N ILE A 2 -2.26 -7.38 2.21
CA ILE A 2 -2.86 -6.14 1.69
C ILE A 2 -2.10 -5.75 0.42
N THR A 3 -2.83 -5.55 -0.68
CA THR A 3 -2.24 -5.08 -1.93
C THR A 3 -2.74 -3.67 -2.23
N VAL A 4 -1.81 -2.74 -2.40
CA VAL A 4 -2.09 -1.34 -2.74
C VAL A 4 -1.79 -1.13 -4.21
N PHE A 5 -2.82 -0.81 -4.98
CA PHE A 5 -2.73 -0.49 -6.40
C PHE A 5 -2.73 1.02 -6.58
N GLY A 6 -1.99 1.51 -7.56
CA GLY A 6 -1.94 2.94 -7.85
C GLY A 6 -1.00 3.25 -8.99
N LEU A 7 -1.21 4.43 -9.58
CA LEU A 7 -0.38 4.93 -10.66
C LEU A 7 1.08 5.05 -10.21
N LYS A 8 2.01 4.46 -10.95
CA LYS A 8 3.45 4.38 -10.61
C LYS A 8 4.04 5.74 -10.26
N SER A 9 3.72 6.77 -11.05
CA SER A 9 4.21 8.15 -10.84
C SER A 9 3.80 8.75 -9.50
N LYS A 10 2.72 8.26 -8.87
CA LYS A 10 2.23 8.72 -7.56
C LYS A 10 2.54 7.72 -6.45
N LEU A 11 2.44 6.44 -6.73
CA LEU A 11 2.53 5.38 -5.74
C LEU A 11 3.99 5.08 -5.35
N ALA A 12 4.90 4.97 -6.33
CA ALA A 12 6.30 4.62 -6.11
C ALA A 12 7.01 5.52 -5.07
N PRO A 13 6.92 6.86 -5.14
CA PRO A 13 7.57 7.74 -4.15
C PRO A 13 6.89 7.73 -2.78
N ARG A 14 5.66 7.23 -2.66
CA ARG A 14 4.87 7.25 -1.41
C ARG A 14 4.83 5.90 -0.70
N ARG A 15 5.46 4.85 -1.24
CA ARG A 15 5.35 3.46 -0.73
C ARG A 15 5.71 3.33 0.75
N GLU A 16 6.83 3.91 1.17
CA GLU A 16 7.29 3.82 2.56
C GLU A 16 6.30 4.50 3.51
N LYS A 17 5.88 5.72 3.18
CA LYS A 17 4.94 6.47 4.01
C LYS A 17 3.56 5.80 4.04
N LEU A 18 3.11 5.25 2.91
CA LEU A 18 1.86 4.48 2.84
C LEU A 18 1.96 3.19 3.66
N ALA A 19 3.08 2.47 3.61
CA ALA A 19 3.27 1.27 4.41
C ALA A 19 3.23 1.60 5.91
N GLU A 20 3.90 2.67 6.33
CA GLU A 20 3.87 3.14 7.72
C GLU A 20 2.44 3.47 8.17
N VAL A 21 1.69 4.22 7.36
CA VAL A 21 0.29 4.57 7.67
C VAL A 21 -0.58 3.32 7.76
N ILE A 22 -0.45 2.37 6.83
CA ILE A 22 -1.21 1.12 6.86
C ILE A 22 -0.86 0.31 8.12
N TYR A 23 0.43 0.15 8.44
CA TYR A 23 0.85 -0.55 9.66
C TYR A 23 0.35 0.14 10.93
N ASN A 24 0.39 1.47 10.98
CA ASN A 24 -0.14 2.23 12.12
C ASN A 24 -1.65 2.04 12.26
N SER A 25 -2.41 2.11 11.17
CA SER A 25 -3.87 1.90 11.20
C SER A 25 -4.24 0.47 11.61
N LEU A 26 -3.51 -0.54 11.13
CA LEU A 26 -3.71 -1.93 11.54
C LEU A 26 -3.40 -2.15 13.02
N HIS A 27 -2.34 -1.50 13.51
CA HIS A 27 -1.96 -1.59 14.91
C HIS A 27 -3.00 -0.91 15.81
N LEU A 28 -3.43 0.30 15.48
CA LEU A 28 -4.37 1.08 16.29
C LEU A 28 -5.79 0.52 16.22
N GLY A 29 -6.24 0.03 15.06
CA GLY A 29 -7.64 -0.38 14.86
C GLY A 29 -7.90 -1.86 15.12
N LEU A 30 -6.87 -2.72 15.07
CA LEU A 30 -7.01 -4.17 15.12
C LEU A 30 -5.97 -4.85 16.03
N ASP A 31 -5.17 -4.08 16.77
CA ASP A 31 -4.06 -4.58 17.62
C ASP A 31 -3.05 -5.47 16.88
N ILE A 32 -2.92 -5.31 15.56
CA ILE A 32 -1.97 -6.09 14.75
C ILE A 32 -0.58 -5.44 14.85
N PRO A 33 0.47 -6.16 15.29
CA PRO A 33 1.82 -5.62 15.34
C PRO A 33 2.33 -5.18 13.97
N LYS A 34 3.06 -4.05 13.94
CA LYS A 34 3.69 -3.54 12.72
C LYS A 34 4.63 -4.58 12.12
N GLY A 35 4.60 -4.73 10.79
CA GLY A 35 5.42 -5.72 10.07
C GLY A 35 4.88 -7.15 10.10
N LYS A 36 3.82 -7.46 10.86
CA LYS A 36 3.23 -8.81 10.91
C LYS A 36 2.34 -9.13 9.70
N HIS A 37 1.90 -8.10 8.96
CA HIS A 37 1.03 -8.24 7.80
C HIS A 37 1.77 -7.86 6.52
N ALA A 38 1.82 -8.75 5.52
CA ALA A 38 2.47 -8.43 4.25
C ALA A 38 1.70 -7.35 3.48
N ILE A 39 2.39 -6.25 3.14
CA ILE A 39 1.89 -5.17 2.28
C ILE A 39 2.64 -5.24 0.94
N ARG A 40 1.89 -5.39 -0.15
CA ARG A 40 2.42 -5.38 -1.52
C ARG A 40 1.98 -4.11 -2.23
N PHE A 41 2.91 -3.44 -2.90
CA PHE A 41 2.60 -2.29 -3.76
C PHE A 41 2.66 -2.71 -5.22
N LEU A 42 1.56 -2.53 -5.94
CA LEU A 42 1.50 -2.69 -7.39
C LEU A 42 1.44 -1.32 -8.05
N CYS A 43 2.57 -0.89 -8.59
CA CYS A 43 2.70 0.36 -9.33
C CYS A 43 2.33 0.14 -10.79
N LEU A 44 1.21 0.71 -11.21
CA LEU A 44 0.63 0.53 -12.54
C LEU A 44 0.99 1.71 -13.45
N GLU A 45 1.22 1.46 -14.72
CA GLU A 45 1.28 2.55 -15.71
C GLU A 45 -0.14 3.09 -15.98
N LYS A 46 -0.25 4.22 -16.67
CA LYS A 46 -1.55 4.91 -16.84
C LYS A 46 -2.53 4.07 -17.64
N GLU A 47 -2.00 3.34 -18.61
CA GLU A 47 -2.70 2.46 -19.54
C GLU A 47 -3.28 1.24 -18.80
N ASP A 48 -2.56 0.74 -17.80
CA ASP A 48 -3.00 -0.37 -16.96
C ASP A 48 -3.98 0.07 -15.86
N PHE A 49 -4.03 1.37 -15.54
CA PHE A 49 -4.84 1.89 -14.44
C PHE A 49 -6.32 2.10 -14.80
N THR A 50 -6.69 1.99 -16.07
CA THR A 50 -8.07 2.21 -16.57
C THR A 50 -8.87 0.93 -16.77
N THR A 51 -8.26 -0.25 -16.58
CA THR A 51 -8.84 -1.54 -16.99
C THR A 51 -9.17 -2.44 -15.78
N PHE A 52 -9.77 -1.85 -14.74
CA PHE A 52 -10.25 -2.57 -13.54
C PHE A 52 -11.78 -2.65 -13.50
#